data_AF-A0AAV8X1P4-F1
#
_entry.id   AF-A0AAV8X1P4-F1
#
_cell.length_a   1.000
_cell.length_b   1.000
_cell.length_c   1.000
_cell.angle_alpha   90.00
_cell.angle_beta   90.00
_cell.angle_gamma   90.00
#
_symmetry.space_group_name_H-M   'P 1'
#
loop_
_entity.id
_entity.type
_entity.pdbx_description
1 polymer ?
#
loop_
_entity_poly.entity_id
_entity_poly.type
_entity_poly.pdbx_seq_one_letter_code
_entity_poly.pdbx_strand_id
1 'polypeptide(L)'
;MTIKKEDEDVFIPTHEWQSVKKGQKIPEGLHIRINLETGVTEAKLLDEKDKVNKDNALLEIPQKENQDLDDRLLQSDVIKETLKKLKGDDILKPEEISRDQEIS
;
A
#
# COMPACT_ATOMS: atom_id res chain seq x y z
N MET A 1 -7.16 6.07 -42.26
CA MET A 1 -6.99 6.79 -40.98
C MET A 1 -7.04 5.75 -39.89
N THR A 2 -5.89 5.31 -39.38
CA THR A 2 -5.80 4.24 -38.37
C THR A 2 -5.93 4.87 -37.00
N ILE A 3 -7.12 4.82 -36.41
CA ILE A 3 -7.31 5.15 -35.00
C ILE A 3 -6.69 4.03 -34.17
N LYS A 4 -5.63 4.37 -33.43
CA LYS A 4 -4.94 3.44 -32.55
C LYS A 4 -5.84 3.10 -31.36
N LYS A 5 -6.23 1.84 -31.25
CA LYS A 5 -6.87 1.25 -30.07
C LYS A 5 -5.79 1.02 -29.00
N GLU A 6 -5.41 2.06 -28.27
CA GLU A 6 -4.46 1.94 -27.15
C GLU A 6 -5.15 2.16 -25.77
N ASP A 7 -6.44 2.49 -25.75
CA ASP A 7 -7.23 2.79 -24.55
C ASP A 7 -8.16 1.65 -24.07
N GLU A 8 -8.30 0.55 -24.82
CA GLU A 8 -9.27 -0.52 -24.48
C GLU A 8 -8.88 -1.37 -23.24
N ASP A 9 -7.62 -1.28 -22.78
CA ASP A 9 -7.12 -1.99 -21.59
C ASP A 9 -6.85 -1.05 -20.40
N VAL A 10 -7.35 0.18 -20.44
CA VAL A 10 -7.25 1.12 -19.31
C VAL A 10 -8.42 0.88 -18.35
N PHE A 11 -8.12 0.76 -17.06
CA PHE A 11 -9.14 0.66 -16.03
C PHE A 11 -9.88 1.98 -15.85
N ILE A 12 -11.21 1.95 -15.94
CA ILE A 12 -12.08 3.11 -15.71
C ILE A 12 -12.53 3.10 -14.25
N PRO A 13 -11.93 3.95 -13.40
CA PRO A 13 -12.22 3.96 -11.97
C PRO A 13 -13.56 4.64 -11.67
N THR A 14 -14.18 4.21 -10.58
CA THR A 14 -15.39 4.82 -10.00
C THR A 14 -15.17 5.16 -8.54
N HIS A 15 -16.07 5.92 -7.92
CA HIS A 15 -16.07 6.19 -6.47
C HIS A 15 -16.41 4.97 -5.61
N GLU A 16 -16.75 3.83 -6.21
CA GLU A 16 -16.91 2.53 -5.55
C GLU A 16 -15.78 1.57 -5.94
N TRP A 17 -15.49 0.60 -5.06
CA TRP A 17 -14.49 -0.43 -5.29
C TRP A 17 -14.90 -1.34 -6.44
N GLN A 18 -14.06 -1.43 -7.47
CA GLN A 18 -14.27 -2.33 -8.60
C GLN A 18 -13.08 -3.28 -8.74
N SER A 19 -13.35 -4.54 -9.10
CA SER A 19 -12.30 -5.52 -9.36
C SER A 19 -11.51 -5.18 -10.63
N VAL A 20 -10.18 -5.20 -10.51
CA VAL A 20 -9.25 -4.95 -11.61
C VAL A 20 -8.75 -6.28 -12.15
N LYS A 21 -8.75 -6.44 -13.49
CA LYS A 21 -8.20 -7.63 -14.12
C LYS A 21 -6.67 -7.62 -14.05
N LYS A 22 -6.08 -8.80 -13.83
CA LYS A 22 -4.63 -8.99 -13.87
C LYS A 22 -4.11 -8.65 -15.27
N GLY A 23 -3.25 -7.63 -15.37
CA GLY A 23 -2.67 -7.14 -16.62
C GLY A 23 -3.33 -5.89 -17.21
N GLN A 24 -4.42 -5.40 -16.60
CA GLN A 24 -5.05 -4.14 -17.00
C GLN A 24 -4.21 -2.94 -16.52
N LYS A 25 -4.08 -1.90 -17.35
CA LYS A 25 -3.35 -0.69 -16.96
C LYS A 25 -4.20 0.13 -15.99
N ILE A 26 -3.69 0.32 -14.78
CA ILE A 26 -4.31 1.15 -13.75
C ILE A 26 -3.72 2.55 -13.84
N PRO A 27 -4.52 3.61 -14.08
CA PRO A 27 -4.01 4.97 -14.04
C PRO A 27 -3.57 5.36 -12.62
N GLU A 28 -2.60 6.26 -12.54
CA GLU A 28 -2.12 6.81 -11.26
C GLU A 28 -3.22 7.59 -10.52
N GLY A 29 -3.08 7.74 -9.20
CA GLY A 29 -4.08 8.44 -8.37
C GLY A 29 -5.29 7.59 -7.95
N LEU A 30 -5.26 6.27 -8.18
CA LEU A 30 -6.28 5.33 -7.70
C LEU A 30 -5.89 4.63 -6.41
N HIS A 31 -6.88 4.44 -5.53
CA HIS A 31 -6.70 3.58 -4.37
C HIS A 31 -6.82 2.13 -4.78
N ILE A 32 -5.81 1.34 -4.46
CA ILE A 32 -5.74 -0.09 -4.79
C ILE A 32 -5.77 -0.88 -3.49
N ARG A 33 -6.65 -1.89 -3.43
CA ARG A 33 -6.69 -2.90 -2.37
C ARG A 33 -6.46 -4.27 -2.99
N ILE A 34 -5.67 -5.09 -2.32
CA ILE A 34 -5.39 -6.47 -2.77
C ILE A 34 -5.81 -7.41 -1.66
N ASN A 35 -6.70 -8.35 -1.99
CA ASN A 35 -6.95 -9.50 -1.14
C ASN A 35 -5.82 -10.51 -1.37
N LEU A 36 -4.98 -10.73 -0.37
CA LEU A 36 -3.79 -11.61 -0.50
C LEU A 36 -4.13 -13.10 -0.51
N GLU A 37 -5.29 -13.50 0.03
CA GLU A 37 -5.75 -14.89 0.03
C GLU A 37 -6.22 -15.30 -1.38
N THR A 38 -6.99 -14.44 -2.04
CA THR A 38 -7.57 -14.72 -3.37
C THR A 38 -6.74 -14.14 -4.51
N GLY A 39 -5.84 -13.19 -4.22
CA GLY A 39 -5.06 -12.44 -5.21
C GLY A 39 -5.91 -11.51 -6.08
N VAL A 40 -7.10 -11.13 -5.63
CA VAL A 40 -8.00 -10.20 -6.32
C VAL A 40 -7.60 -8.76 -5.98
N THR A 41 -7.39 -7.97 -7.02
CA THR A 41 -7.11 -6.54 -6.92
C THR A 41 -8.40 -5.76 -7.15
N GLU A 42 -8.65 -4.76 -6.33
CA GLU A 42 -9.77 -3.83 -6.46
C GLU A 42 -9.21 -2.41 -6.49
N ALA A 43 -9.83 -1.52 -7.27
CA ALA A 43 -9.46 -0.12 -7.31
C ALA A 43 -10.68 0.82 -7.27
N LYS A 44 -10.47 2.00 -6.70
CA LYS A 44 -11.47 3.07 -6.55
C LYS A 44 -10.82 4.44 -6.86
N LEU A 45 -11.59 5.35 -7.45
CA LEU A 45 -11.25 6.77 -7.60
C LEU A 45 -11.25 7.46 -6.23
N LEU A 46 -10.20 8.23 -5.96
CA LEU A 46 -10.11 9.04 -4.74
C LEU A 46 -11.04 10.25 -4.85
N ASP A 47 -11.98 10.39 -3.90
CA ASP A 47 -12.69 11.66 -3.68
C ASP A 47 -11.80 12.61 -2.87
N GLU A 48 -11.78 13.90 -3.19
CA GLU A 48 -11.08 14.93 -2.39
C GLU A 48 -11.56 14.99 -0.92
N LYS A 49 -12.74 14.41 -0.65
CA LYS A 49 -13.36 14.29 0.67
C LYS A 49 -12.93 13.03 1.42
N ASP A 50 -12.50 11.99 0.72
CA ASP A 50 -11.85 10.79 1.27
C ASP A 50 -10.39 11.15 1.61
N LYS A 51 -10.20 12.12 2.51
CA LYS A 51 -8.89 12.32 3.13
C LYS A 51 -8.59 11.06 3.92
N VAL A 52 -7.68 10.24 3.39
CA VAL A 52 -7.05 9.15 4.14
C VAL A 52 -6.70 9.71 5.51
N ASN A 53 -7.14 9.05 6.57
CA ASN A 53 -6.88 9.48 7.94
C ASN A 53 -5.35 9.44 8.16
N LYS A 54 -4.69 10.57 7.87
CA LYS A 54 -3.24 10.76 7.89
C LYS A 54 -2.66 10.54 9.29
N ASP A 55 -3.51 10.58 10.30
CA ASP A 55 -3.15 10.40 11.71
C ASP A 55 -2.69 8.96 12.02
N ASN A 56 -3.03 7.98 11.17
CA ASN A 56 -2.58 6.58 11.32
C ASN A 56 -1.27 6.27 10.57
N ALA A 57 -0.70 7.23 9.84
CA ALA A 57 0.54 7.01 9.09
C ALA A 57 1.77 7.19 10.00
N LEU A 58 2.66 6.18 10.05
CA LEU A 58 3.94 6.25 10.75
C LEU A 58 4.91 7.29 10.17
N LEU A 59 4.79 7.55 8.86
CA LEU A 59 5.57 8.54 8.13
C LEU A 59 4.71 9.08 6.98
N GLU A 60 4.56 10.40 6.89
CA GLU A 60 3.89 11.03 5.74
C GLU A 60 4.89 11.13 4.57
N ILE A 61 4.61 10.40 3.49
CA ILE A 61 5.35 10.55 2.24
C ILE A 61 4.64 11.63 1.42
N PRO A 62 5.31 12.74 1.07
CA PRO A 62 4.70 13.78 0.26
C PRO A 62 4.35 13.21 -1.12
N GLN A 63 3.06 13.20 -1.45
CA GLN A 63 2.57 12.80 -2.77
C GLN A 63 2.73 13.97 -3.74
N LYS A 64 3.97 14.26 -4.15
CA LYS A 64 4.19 15.13 -5.31
C LYS A 64 4.14 14.28 -6.57
N GLU A 65 3.20 14.63 -7.43
CA GLU A 65 3.12 14.17 -8.81
C GLU A 65 4.47 14.51 -9.50
N ASN A 66 5.27 13.48 -9.79
CA ASN A 66 6.53 13.57 -10.55
C ASN A 66 7.67 14.41 -9.96
N GLN A 67 8.02 14.29 -8.68
CA GLN A 67 9.32 14.83 -8.21
C GLN A 67 9.99 13.90 -7.19
N ASP A 68 11.31 13.79 -7.36
CA ASP A 68 12.29 12.97 -6.66
C ASP A 68 11.88 12.62 -5.23
N LEU A 69 11.84 11.32 -4.93
CA LEU A 69 11.72 10.85 -3.55
C LEU A 69 12.82 11.55 -2.76
N ASP A 70 12.43 12.36 -1.77
CA ASP A 70 13.35 13.14 -0.95
C ASP A 70 14.42 12.18 -0.41
N ASP A 71 15.67 12.26 -0.88
CA ASP A 71 16.74 11.30 -0.55
C ASP A 71 16.92 11.13 0.96
N ARG A 72 16.51 12.15 1.72
CA ARG A 72 16.42 12.17 3.18
C ARG A 72 15.54 11.06 3.75
N LEU A 73 14.47 10.67 3.06
CA LEU A 73 13.56 9.58 3.46
C LEU A 73 14.20 8.20 3.30
N LEU A 74 15.17 8.06 2.39
CA LEU A 74 15.93 6.83 2.15
C LEU A 74 17.17 6.72 3.06
N GLN A 75 17.45 7.75 3.86
CA GLN A 75 18.56 7.71 4.81
C GLN A 75 18.34 6.63 5.86
N SER A 76 19.40 5.86 6.12
CA SER A 76 19.37 4.73 7.05
C SER A 76 18.92 5.12 8.46
N ASP A 77 19.20 6.34 8.90
CA ASP A 77 18.81 6.83 10.22
C ASP A 77 17.29 7.05 10.34
N VAL A 78 16.65 7.58 9.29
CA VAL A 78 15.19 7.76 9.23
C VAL A 78 14.47 6.40 9.18
N ILE A 79 15.00 5.46 8.40
CA ILE A 79 14.46 4.09 8.32
C ILE A 79 14.62 3.36 9.67
N LYS A 80 15.74 3.53 10.36
CA LYS A 80 15.94 2.95 11.71
C LYS A 80 14.96 3.52 12.73
N GLU A 81 14.72 4.83 12.70
CA GLU A 81 13.78 5.47 13.63
C GLU A 81 12.34 5.00 13.38
N THR A 82 11.92 4.92 12.12
CA THR A 82 10.59 4.41 11.75
C THR A 82 10.41 2.93 12.11
N LEU A 83 11.42 2.09 11.90
CA LEU A 83 11.42 0.68 12.36
C LEU A 83 11.37 0.57 13.89
N LYS A 84 12.01 1.49 14.61
CA LYS A 84 11.94 1.52 16.08
C LYS A 84 10.54 1.86 16.57
N LYS A 85 9.82 2.75 15.88
CA LYS A 85 8.41 3.07 16.16
C LYS A 85 7.47 1.89 15.86
N LEU A 86 7.79 1.05 14.88
CA LEU A 86 7.07 -0.21 14.61
C LEU A 86 7.34 -1.31 15.65
N LYS A 87 8.55 -1.33 16.21
CA LYS A 87 8.99 -2.33 17.20
C LYS A 87 8.63 -1.94 18.64
N GLY A 88 8.26 -0.67 18.86
CA GLY A 88 7.74 -0.17 20.12
C GLY A 88 6.26 -0.52 20.25
N ASP A 89 5.93 -1.14 21.39
CA ASP A 89 4.60 -1.39 21.95
C ASP A 89 3.96 -2.79 21.79
N ASP A 90 4.27 -3.63 20.79
CA ASP A 90 3.59 -4.96 20.68
C ASP A 90 4.43 -6.15 20.13
N ILE A 91 5.77 -6.09 20.15
CA ILE A 91 6.54 -7.32 19.89
C ILE A 91 6.60 -8.14 21.18
N LEU A 92 5.67 -9.09 21.32
CA LEU A 92 5.76 -10.20 22.27
C LEU A 92 7.21 -10.71 22.29
N LYS A 93 7.82 -10.64 23.48
CA LYS A 93 9.20 -11.11 23.69
C LYS A 93 9.28 -12.56 23.18
N PRO A 94 10.35 -12.95 22.47
CA PRO A 94 10.55 -14.34 22.04
C PRO A 94 10.76 -15.33 23.21
N GLU A 95 10.58 -14.91 24.46
CA GLU A 95 10.86 -15.70 25.67
C GLU A 95 9.70 -16.60 26.14
N GLU A 96 8.58 -16.69 25.40
CA GLU A 96 7.45 -17.59 25.76
C GLU A 96 7.16 -18.73 24.75
N ILE A 97 8.15 -19.15 23.95
CA ILE A 97 8.07 -20.47 23.30
C ILE A 97 8.78 -21.47 24.22
N SER A 98 8.21 -21.66 25.42
CA SER A 98 8.64 -22.74 26.32
C SER A 98 8.29 -24.07 25.65
N ARG A 99 9.34 -24.85 25.48
CA ARG A 99 9.40 -26.11 24.78
C ARG A 99 8.78 -27.19 25.66
N ASP A 100 7.46 -27.15 25.83
CA ASP A 100 6.73 -28.14 26.60
C ASP A 100 5.80 -28.94 25.70
N GLN A 101 6.38 -29.87 24.93
CA GLN A 101 5.71 -31.11 24.50
C GLN A 101 6.73 -32.25 24.41
N GLU A 102 7.25 -32.70 25.55
CA GLU A 102 7.49 -34.13 25.76
C GLU A 102 6.14 -34.75 26.13
N ILE A 103 5.46 -35.32 25.12
CA ILE A 103 4.31 -36.19 25.34
C ILE A 103 4.86 -37.58 25.60
N SER A 104 4.38 -38.13 26.71
CA SER A 104 4.72 -39.41 27.34
C SER A 104 4.55 -40.64 26.45
#